data_AF-A0A4Y1WU29-F1
#
_entry.id   AF-A0A4Y1WU29-F1
#
_cell.length_a   1.000
_cell.length_b   1.000
_cell.length_c   1.000
_cell.angle_alpha   90.00
_cell.angle_beta   90.00
_cell.angle_gamma   90.00
#
_symmetry.space_group_name_H-M   'P 1'
#
loop_
_entity.id
_entity.type
_entity.pdbx_description
1 polymer ?
#
loop_
_entity_poly.entity_id
_entity_poly.type
_entity_poly.pdbx_seq_one_letter_code
_entity_poly.pdbx_strand_id
1 'polypeptide(L)'
;MKTPAALALCLSLLAGLIACDKDDNMGTLIVNVRDNAKVEELNIYTEGGSLIYTNTEYLYQNDPRLSIPLNPGNYQMQLMYGFNRCSFQIRAGHTTTVYYAYGSTNGEVTYD
;
A
#
# COMPACT_ATOMS: atom_id res chain seq x y z
N MET A 1 -12.41 15.17 57.73
CA MET A 1 -11.70 13.93 58.12
C MET A 1 -12.77 12.89 58.41
N LYS A 2 -12.78 11.63 57.95
CA LYS A 2 -11.94 10.77 57.06
C LYS A 2 -12.89 9.62 56.63
N THR A 3 -12.89 8.97 55.45
CA THR A 3 -12.25 9.11 54.12
C THR A 3 -13.07 8.18 53.18
N PRO A 4 -13.31 8.47 51.87
CA PRO A 4 -14.04 7.53 51.02
C PRO A 4 -13.26 6.23 50.80
N ALA A 5 -13.90 5.08 51.04
CA ALA A 5 -13.30 3.78 50.79
C ALA A 5 -13.14 3.53 49.29
N ALA A 6 -12.04 2.88 48.92
CA ALA A 6 -11.57 2.71 47.54
C ALA A 6 -12.66 2.29 46.55
N LEU A 7 -12.75 3.01 45.43
CA LEU A 7 -13.26 2.44 44.20
C LEU A 7 -12.33 1.29 43.83
N ALA A 8 -12.81 0.05 43.99
CA ALA A 8 -12.13 -1.11 43.47
C ALA A 8 -12.14 -1.02 41.93
N LEU A 9 -11.05 -0.49 41.39
CA LEU A 9 -10.72 -0.57 39.97
C LEU A 9 -10.85 -2.03 39.52
N CYS A 10 -11.90 -2.35 38.78
CA CYS A 10 -12.01 -3.62 38.06
C CYS A 10 -10.98 -3.63 36.93
N LEU A 11 -9.72 -3.87 37.28
CA LEU A 11 -8.70 -4.43 36.40
C LEU A 11 -9.02 -5.91 36.10
N SER A 12 -10.20 -6.15 35.53
CA SER A 12 -10.31 -7.07 34.41
C SER A 12 -10.05 -6.20 33.18
N LEU A 13 -8.82 -6.00 32.72
CA LEU A 13 -7.88 -7.08 32.40
C LEU A 13 -8.62 -8.29 31.79
N LEU A 14 -9.54 -7.99 30.86
CA LEU A 14 -10.00 -8.95 29.89
C LEU A 14 -8.77 -9.34 29.08
N ALA A 15 -8.12 -10.42 29.52
CA ALA A 15 -7.01 -11.06 28.83
C ALA A 15 -7.55 -11.55 27.49
N GLY A 16 -7.34 -10.69 26.50
CA GLY A 16 -7.99 -10.69 25.21
C GLY A 16 -7.30 -9.60 24.41
N LEU A 17 -5.99 -9.79 24.21
CA LEU A 17 -5.31 -9.22 23.06
C LEU A 17 -6.07 -9.73 21.83
N ILE A 18 -7.07 -8.96 21.40
CA ILE A 18 -7.24 -8.74 19.98
C ILE A 18 -5.94 -8.03 19.60
N ALA A 19 -4.97 -8.81 19.13
CA ALA A 19 -3.97 -8.27 18.23
C ALA A 19 -4.80 -7.76 17.04
N CYS A 20 -5.17 -6.47 17.09
CA CYS A 20 -6.00 -5.83 16.08
C CYS A 20 -5.34 -6.13 14.74
N ASP A 21 -6.10 -6.79 13.87
CA ASP A 21 -5.55 -7.82 13.01
C ASP A 21 -4.35 -7.31 12.21
N LYS A 22 -3.30 -8.13 12.09
CA LYS A 22 -2.51 -8.06 10.87
C LYS A 22 -3.54 -8.29 9.77
N ASP A 23 -3.76 -7.29 8.93
CA ASP A 23 -4.92 -7.26 8.06
C ASP A 23 -4.75 -8.28 6.92
N ASP A 24 -4.94 -9.55 7.26
CA ASP A 24 -4.72 -10.73 6.42
C ASP A 24 -5.73 -10.80 5.26
N ASN A 25 -6.68 -9.86 5.23
CA ASN A 25 -7.58 -9.59 4.11
C ASN A 25 -6.99 -8.62 3.08
N MET A 26 -5.90 -7.91 3.37
CA MET A 26 -5.21 -7.04 2.41
C MET A 26 -4.32 -7.84 1.46
N GLY A 27 -4.11 -7.32 0.26
CA GLY A 27 -3.01 -7.73 -0.61
C GLY A 27 -1.87 -6.72 -0.56
N THR A 28 -0.73 -7.07 -1.15
CA THR A 28 0.43 -6.17 -1.26
C THR A 28 0.67 -5.79 -2.71
N LEU A 29 0.69 -4.48 -2.98
CA LEU A 29 1.28 -3.95 -4.20
C LEU A 29 2.79 -3.74 -3.99
N ILE A 30 3.61 -4.34 -4.84
CA ILE A 30 5.02 -3.97 -4.99
C ILE A 30 5.17 -3.16 -6.28
N VAL A 31 5.77 -1.98 -6.19
CA VAL A 31 6.20 -1.22 -7.37
C VAL A 31 7.72 -1.32 -7.45
N ASN A 32 8.24 -1.79 -8.58
CA ASN A 32 9.66 -1.99 -8.80
C ASN A 32 10.11 -1.16 -10.00
N VAL A 33 10.80 -0.06 -9.72
CA VAL A 33 11.32 0.89 -10.72
C VAL A 33 12.74 0.45 -11.08
N ARG A 34 13.02 0.20 -12.36
CA ARG A 34 14.24 -0.45 -12.85
C ARG A 34 14.93 0.37 -13.95
N ASP A 35 16.14 -0.05 -14.33
CA ASP A 35 16.86 0.43 -15.51
C ASP A 35 17.12 1.95 -15.51
N ASN A 36 17.25 2.55 -14.32
CA ASN A 36 17.36 4.00 -14.09
C ASN A 36 16.13 4.81 -14.55
N ALA A 37 14.95 4.20 -14.60
CA ALA A 37 13.69 4.93 -14.68
C ALA A 37 13.58 5.95 -13.53
N LYS A 38 12.87 7.05 -13.81
CA LYS A 38 12.67 8.18 -12.91
C LYS A 38 11.19 8.35 -12.67
N VAL A 39 10.78 8.28 -11.41
CA VAL A 39 9.40 8.55 -11.00
C VAL A 39 9.45 9.69 -9.97
N GLU A 40 8.86 10.82 -10.33
CA GLU A 40 8.75 12.00 -9.46
C GLU A 40 7.47 11.97 -8.61
N GLU A 41 6.40 11.42 -9.16
CA GLU A 41 5.14 11.20 -8.45
C GLU A 41 4.48 9.91 -8.94
N LEU A 42 4.03 9.08 -8.00
CA LEU A 42 3.24 7.88 -8.23
C LEU A 42 1.89 8.02 -7.55
N ASN A 43 0.81 7.94 -8.33
CA ASN A 43 -0.56 8.00 -7.87
C ASN A 43 -1.27 6.65 -8.06
N ILE A 44 -2.08 6.25 -7.08
CA ILE A 44 -2.97 5.09 -7.17
C ILE A 44 -4.42 5.56 -7.01
N TYR A 45 -5.26 5.16 -7.95
CA TYR A 45 -6.69 5.42 -7.98
C TYR A 45 -7.46 4.10 -7.84
N THR A 46 -8.64 4.15 -7.23
CA THR A 46 -9.64 3.07 -7.33
C THR A 46 -10.11 2.90 -8.78
N GLU A 47 -10.76 1.78 -9.10
CA GLU A 47 -11.47 1.59 -10.37
C GLU A 47 -12.48 2.72 -10.68
N GLY A 48 -13.12 3.29 -9.65
CA GLY A 48 -14.00 4.46 -9.77
C GLY A 48 -13.28 5.81 -9.98
N GLY A 49 -11.95 5.83 -10.06
CA GLY A 49 -11.15 7.03 -10.33
C GLY A 49 -10.79 7.88 -9.09
N SER A 50 -11.12 7.44 -7.88
CA SER A 50 -10.77 8.16 -6.64
C SER A 50 -9.30 7.96 -6.30
N LEU A 51 -8.53 9.03 -6.13
CA LEU A 51 -7.15 8.98 -5.64
C LEU A 51 -7.13 8.46 -4.20
N ILE A 52 -6.30 7.46 -3.90
CA ILE A 52 -6.17 6.84 -2.58
C ILE A 52 -4.75 6.83 -2.04
N TYR A 53 -3.75 7.02 -2.89
CA TYR A 53 -2.35 7.05 -2.50
C TYR A 53 -1.54 7.90 -3.47
N THR A 54 -0.63 8.71 -2.92
CA THR A 54 0.38 9.46 -3.66
C THR A 54 1.72 9.25 -2.97
N ASN A 55 2.74 8.85 -3.72
CA ASN A 55 4.14 8.92 -3.30
C ASN A 55 4.82 10.04 -4.10
N THR A 56 5.46 10.98 -3.39
CA THR A 56 6.24 12.09 -3.95
C THR A 56 7.74 11.93 -3.65
N GLU A 57 8.17 10.73 -3.26
CA GLU A 57 9.58 10.41 -3.08
C GLU A 57 10.18 10.10 -4.44
N TYR A 58 11.36 10.64 -4.72
CA TYR A 58 11.99 10.46 -6.02
C TYR A 58 12.52 9.02 -6.18
N LEU A 59 11.75 8.17 -6.86
CA LEU A 59 12.13 6.77 -7.08
C LEU A 59 13.16 6.74 -8.23
N TYR A 60 14.44 6.72 -7.87
CA TYR A 60 15.56 6.73 -8.79
C TYR A 60 16.81 6.05 -8.20
N GLN A 61 17.54 5.30 -9.03
CA GLN A 61 18.76 4.53 -8.74
C GLN A 61 18.61 3.38 -7.72
N ASN A 62 19.42 2.33 -7.91
CA ASN A 62 19.45 1.12 -7.08
C ASN A 62 18.11 0.33 -7.03
N ASP A 63 17.39 0.31 -8.15
CA ASP A 63 16.12 -0.39 -8.37
C ASP A 63 15.12 -0.23 -7.19
N PRO A 64 14.61 1.00 -6.93
CA PRO A 64 13.84 1.28 -5.75
C PRO A 64 12.49 0.54 -5.77
N ARG A 65 12.11 0.04 -4.59
CA ARG A 65 10.92 -0.78 -4.40
C ARG A 65 9.99 -0.14 -3.37
N LEU A 66 8.78 0.21 -3.80
CA LEU A 66 7.69 0.54 -2.89
C LEU A 66 6.90 -0.72 -2.57
N SER A 67 6.43 -0.82 -1.32
CA SER A 67 5.54 -1.88 -0.84
C SER A 67 4.34 -1.23 -0.17
N ILE A 68 3.16 -1.40 -0.76
CA ILE A 68 1.95 -0.68 -0.38
C ILE A 68 0.86 -1.71 -0.09
N PRO A 69 0.39 -1.85 1.16
CA PRO A 69 -0.75 -2.70 1.47
C PRO A 69 -2.03 -2.04 0.91
N LEU A 70 -2.84 -2.83 0.20
CA LEU A 70 -4.09 -2.38 -0.41
C LEU A 70 -5.21 -3.40 -0.14
N ASN A 71 -6.44 -2.90 0.00
CA ASN A 71 -7.61 -3.77 0.04
C ASN A 71 -7.77 -4.52 -1.30
N PRO A 72 -8.43 -5.69 -1.31
CA PRO A 72 -8.72 -6.39 -2.56
C PRO A 72 -9.64 -5.56 -3.46
N GLY A 73 -9.34 -5.52 -4.76
CA GLY A 73 -10.08 -4.70 -5.72
C GLY A 73 -9.27 -4.40 -6.98
N ASN A 74 -9.87 -3.67 -7.92
CA ASN A 74 -9.20 -3.21 -9.12
C ASN A 74 -8.74 -1.75 -8.95
N TYR A 75 -7.56 -1.44 -9.46
CA TYR A 75 -6.87 -0.17 -9.27
C TYR A 75 -6.20 0.32 -10.55
N GLN A 76 -5.91 1.61 -10.59
CA GLN A 76 -5.18 2.29 -11.65
C GLN A 76 -3.97 2.99 -11.05
N MET A 77 -2.78 2.76 -11.60
CA MET A 77 -1.57 3.49 -11.27
C MET A 77 -1.27 4.52 -12.33
N GLN A 78 -0.83 5.72 -11.94
CA GLN A 78 -0.32 6.74 -12.85
C GLN A 78 1.01 7.26 -12.30
N LEU A 79 2.01 7.34 -13.18
CA LEU A 79 3.27 8.02 -12.88
C LEU A 79 3.27 9.36 -13.61
N MET A 80 3.72 10.43 -12.96
CA MET A 80 3.93 11.70 -13.65
C MET A 80 5.13 11.64 -14.60
N TYR A 81 5.11 12.50 -15.64
CA TYR A 81 6.08 12.58 -16.74
C TYR A 81 6.18 11.34 -17.66
N GLY A 82 5.18 11.19 -18.53
CA GLY A 82 5.31 10.43 -19.79
C GLY A 82 4.82 8.98 -19.78
N PHE A 83 4.24 8.50 -18.68
CA PHE A 83 3.75 7.13 -18.56
C PHE A 83 2.22 7.03 -18.69
N ASN A 84 1.75 5.95 -19.30
CA ASN A 84 0.33 5.64 -19.34
C ASN A 84 -0.17 5.13 -17.98
N ARG A 85 -1.50 5.17 -17.80
CA ARG A 85 -2.15 4.50 -16.67
C ARG A 85 -2.00 2.98 -16.79
N CYS A 86 -1.63 2.33 -15.70
CA CYS A 86 -1.50 0.87 -15.58
C CYS A 86 -2.63 0.32 -14.72
N SER A 87 -3.38 -0.65 -15.26
CA SER A 87 -4.48 -1.33 -14.56
C SER A 87 -3.96 -2.57 -13.84
N PHE A 88 -4.31 -2.76 -12.57
CA PHE A 88 -3.94 -3.96 -11.81
C PHE A 88 -5.03 -4.34 -10.80
N GLN A 89 -5.03 -5.62 -10.39
CA GLN A 89 -5.93 -6.14 -9.36
C GLN A 89 -5.14 -6.47 -8.09
N ILE A 90 -5.70 -6.21 -6.92
CA ILE A 90 -5.18 -6.68 -5.63
C ILE A 90 -6.09 -7.78 -5.10
N ARG A 91 -5.48 -8.81 -4.50
CA ARG A 91 -6.17 -9.95 -3.87
C ARG A 91 -5.66 -10.14 -2.45
N ALA A 92 -6.54 -10.53 -1.53
CA ALA A 92 -6.20 -10.81 -0.13
C ALA A 92 -5.07 -11.83 -0.02
N GLY A 93 -4.07 -11.57 0.83
CA GLY A 93 -2.94 -12.48 1.07
C GLY A 93 -1.94 -12.65 -0.08
N HIS A 94 -2.13 -11.96 -1.21
CA HIS A 94 -1.32 -12.09 -2.43
C HIS A 94 -0.48 -10.84 -2.73
N THR A 95 0.60 -11.03 -3.48
CA THR A 95 1.45 -9.96 -4.00
C THR A 95 1.14 -9.69 -5.46
N THR A 96 0.85 -8.43 -5.77
CA THR A 96 0.84 -7.93 -7.16
C THR A 96 2.06 -7.05 -7.35
N THR A 97 2.91 -7.38 -8.32
CA THR A 97 4.08 -6.57 -8.64
C THR A 97 3.85 -5.83 -9.94
N VAL A 98 4.16 -4.53 -9.96
CA VAL A 98 4.20 -3.72 -11.17
C VAL A 98 5.64 -3.28 -11.42
N TYR A 99 6.19 -3.70 -12.56
CA TYR A 99 7.53 -3.34 -13.01
C TYR A 99 7.46 -2.14 -13.95
N TYR A 100 8.34 -1.17 -13.72
CA TYR A 100 8.53 -0.01 -14.59
C TYR A 100 10.00 0.13 -14.96
N ALA A 101 10.32 0.05 -16.25
CA ALA A 101 11.66 0.20 -16.80
C ALA A 101 11.80 1.50 -17.61
N TYR A 102 13.02 2.01 -17.75
CA TYR A 102 13.29 3.21 -18.54
C TYR A 102 12.93 2.98 -20.02
N GLY A 103 12.20 3.93 -20.61
CA GLY A 103 11.71 3.83 -21.99
C GLY A 103 10.45 2.97 -22.17
N SER A 104 9.91 2.33 -21.11
CA SER A 104 8.59 1.72 -21.18
C SER A 104 7.49 2.78 -21.13
N THR A 105 6.44 2.59 -21.92
CA THR A 105 5.23 3.43 -21.87
C THR A 105 4.19 2.95 -20.85
N ASN A 106 4.27 1.67 -20.44
CA ASN A 106 3.31 0.98 -19.57
C ASN A 106 4.03 0.25 -18.42
N GLY A 107 3.33 0.00 -17.32
CA GLY A 107 3.78 -0.93 -16.28
C GLY A 107 3.48 -2.37 -16.66
N GLU A 108 4.42 -3.29 -16.42
CA GLU A 108 4.22 -4.74 -16.55
C GLU A 108 3.70 -5.30 -15.22
N VAL A 109 2.53 -5.95 -15.22
CA VAL A 109 1.87 -6.45 -14.01
C VAL A 109 2.02 -7.96 -13.90
N THR A 110 2.52 -8.44 -12.77
CA THR A 110 2.62 -9.87 -12.42
C THR A 110 1.94 -10.16 -11.09
N TYR A 111 1.40 -11.36 -10.95
CA TYR A 111 0.75 -11.88 -9.74
C TYR A 111 1.54 -13.10 -9.24
N ASP A 112 1.55 -13.34 -7.93
CA ASP A 112 2.07 -14.57 -7.31
C ASP A 112 1.05 -15.74 -7.29
#